data_AF-A0A087C1H5-F1
#
_entry.id   AF-A0A087C1H5-F1
#
_cell.length_a   1.000
_cell.length_b   1.000
_cell.length_c   1.000
_cell.angle_alpha   90.00
_cell.angle_beta   90.00
_cell.angle_gamma   90.00
#
_symmetry.space_group_name_H-M   'P 1'
#
loop_
_entity.id
_entity.type
_entity.pdbx_description
1 polymer ?
#
loop_
_entity_poly.entity_id
_entity_poly.type
_entity_poly.pdbx_seq_one_letter_code
_entity_poly.pdbx_strand_id
1 'polypeptide(L)'
;MSSRMVFARSAERHGYTVADVLFAYQHLIRRKVLVRSGERYLKFTGLHHGDPLVPSIEVMMKVIPGQGIVVFHVNAEQGGFWDKD
;
A
#
# COMPACT_ATOMS: atom_id res chain seq x y z
N MET A 1 -1.58 -19.46 8.89
CA MET A 1 -1.08 -18.30 9.68
C MET A 1 -1.72 -17.05 9.11
N SER A 2 -2.51 -16.31 9.90
CA SER A 2 -3.09 -15.04 9.46
C SER A 2 -2.02 -13.96 9.61
N SER A 3 -1.46 -13.49 8.49
CA SER A 3 -0.49 -12.40 8.50
C SER A 3 -1.20 -11.12 8.93
N ARG A 4 -0.77 -10.52 10.06
CA ARG A 4 -1.33 -9.26 10.55
C ARG A 4 -0.85 -8.10 9.66
N MET A 5 -1.80 -7.29 9.17
CA MET A 5 -1.49 -6.02 8.50
C MET A 5 -1.68 -4.87 9.50
N VAL A 6 -0.70 -3.96 9.57
CA VAL A 6 -0.73 -2.80 10.48
C VAL A 6 -0.38 -1.54 9.70
N PHE A 7 -1.05 -0.44 10.01
CA PHE A 7 -0.80 0.87 9.41
C PHE A 7 0.18 1.64 10.30
N ALA A 8 1.22 2.21 9.71
CA ALA A 8 2.03 3.18 10.42
C ALA A 8 1.19 4.45 10.66
N ARG A 9 1.52 5.21 11.70
CA ARG A 9 0.83 6.45 12.07
C ARG A 9 0.70 7.47 10.92
N SER A 10 1.63 7.46 9.97
CA SER A 10 1.57 8.28 8.75
C SER A 10 0.45 7.87 7.80
N ALA A 11 0.20 6.57 7.67
CA ALA A 11 -0.80 5.99 6.78
C ALA A 11 -2.23 6.11 7.33
N GLU A 12 -2.41 6.09 8.66
CA GLU A 12 -3.72 6.21 9.31
C GLU A 12 -4.42 7.55 9.02
N ARG A 13 -3.67 8.59 8.66
CA ARG A 13 -4.18 9.96 8.47
C ARG A 13 -5.16 10.12 7.31
N HIS A 14 -5.19 9.17 6.38
CA HIS A 14 -5.96 9.26 5.15
C HIS A 14 -7.25 8.43 5.17
N GLY A 15 -7.59 7.77 6.28
CA GLY A 15 -8.87 7.08 6.47
C GLY A 15 -9.04 5.76 5.71
N TYR A 16 -8.04 5.33 4.93
CA TYR A 16 -8.07 4.05 4.23
C TYR A 16 -7.94 2.86 5.20
N THR A 17 -8.65 1.79 4.87
CA THR A 17 -8.75 0.57 5.67
C THR A 17 -7.89 -0.57 5.09
N VAL A 18 -7.76 -1.65 5.86
CA VAL A 18 -7.17 -2.91 5.37
C VAL A 18 -7.92 -3.42 4.13
N ALA A 19 -9.25 -3.26 4.09
CA ALA A 19 -10.06 -3.72 2.96
C ALA A 19 -9.70 -2.98 1.67
N ASP A 20 -9.48 -1.66 1.76
CA ASP A 20 -9.09 -0.84 0.60
C ASP A 20 -7.73 -1.28 0.05
N VAL A 21 -6.75 -1.50 0.93
CA VAL A 21 -5.41 -1.98 0.54
C VAL A 21 -5.48 -3.37 -0.09
N LEU A 22 -6.28 -4.29 0.47
CA LEU A 22 -6.47 -5.62 -0.10
C LEU A 22 -7.16 -5.57 -1.46
N PHE A 23 -8.20 -4.75 -1.60
CA PHE A 23 -8.91 -4.56 -2.86
C PHE A 23 -7.97 -4.02 -3.94
N ALA A 24 -7.19 -2.98 -3.63
CA ALA A 24 -6.20 -2.42 -4.55
C ALA A 24 -5.11 -3.43 -4.92
N TYR A 25 -4.68 -4.27 -3.97
CA TYR A 25 -3.70 -5.34 -4.25
C TYR A 25 -4.27 -6.48 -5.12
N GLN A 26 -5.58 -6.75 -5.05
CA GLN A 26 -6.24 -7.69 -5.95
C GLN A 26 -6.46 -7.11 -7.35
N HIS A 27 -6.61 -5.79 -7.45
CA HIS A 27 -6.88 -5.05 -8.69
C HIS A 27 -5.72 -4.10 -9.03
N LEU A 28 -4.53 -4.69 -9.19
CA LEU A 28 -3.29 -3.96 -9.43
C LEU A 28 -3.26 -3.27 -10.79
N ILE A 29 -2.87 -2.00 -10.79
CA ILE A 29 -2.55 -1.23 -11.99
C ILE A 29 -1.05 -1.29 -12.25
N ARG A 30 -0.24 -1.00 -11.22
CA ARG A 30 1.23 -0.98 -11.31
C ARG A 30 1.84 -1.44 -10.00
N ARG A 31 2.97 -2.17 -10.07
CA ARG A 31 3.73 -2.59 -8.89
C ARG A 31 5.23 -2.56 -9.11
N LYS A 32 6.00 -2.34 -8.04
CA LYS A 32 7.45 -2.46 -7.97
C LYS A 32 7.85 -3.08 -6.64
N VAL A 33 8.70 -4.10 -6.67
CA VAL A 33 9.34 -4.66 -5.48
C VAL A 33 10.66 -3.93 -5.29
N LEU A 34 10.91 -3.48 -4.07
CA LEU A 34 12.13 -2.76 -3.68
C LEU A 34 12.82 -3.55 -2.57
N VAL A 35 14.16 -3.58 -2.60
CA VAL A 35 14.98 -4.15 -1.52
C VAL A 35 15.84 -3.03 -0.96
N ARG A 36 15.69 -2.72 0.33
CA ARG A 36 16.47 -1.69 1.04
C ARG A 36 17.00 -2.27 2.33
N SER A 37 18.32 -2.24 2.51
CA SER A 37 18.98 -2.76 3.71
C SER A 37 18.58 -4.20 4.06
N GLY A 38 18.39 -5.05 3.05
CA GLY A 38 17.96 -6.45 3.20
C GLY A 38 16.45 -6.65 3.40
N GLU A 39 15.68 -5.56 3.48
CA GLU A 39 14.24 -5.61 3.71
C GLU A 39 13.45 -5.45 2.41
N ARG A 40 12.34 -6.19 2.28
CA ARG A 40 11.49 -6.19 1.09
C ARG A 40 10.31 -5.25 1.25
N TYR A 41 10.22 -4.31 0.33
CA TYR A 41 9.12 -3.37 0.20
C TYR A 41 8.34 -3.65 -1.08
N LEU A 42 7.05 -3.38 -1.03
CA LEU A 42 6.15 -3.41 -2.18
C LEU A 42 5.51 -2.03 -2.32
N LYS A 43 5.76 -1.43 -3.47
CA LYS A 43 5.17 -0.18 -3.92
C LYS A 43 4.17 -0.49 -5.02
N PHE A 44 2.93 -0.03 -4.91
CA PHE A 44 1.94 -0.30 -5.95
C PHE A 44 0.86 0.77 -6.03
N THR A 45 0.17 0.80 -7.17
CA THR A 45 -1.13 1.45 -7.36
C THR A 45 -2.14 0.41 -7.77
N GLY A 46 -3.36 0.53 -7.27
CA GLY A 46 -4.46 -0.37 -7.59
C GLY A 46 -5.79 0.37 -7.49
N LEU A 47 -6.83 -0.25 -8.04
CA LEU A 47 -8.18 0.32 -8.01
C LEU A 47 -8.68 0.51 -6.57
N HIS A 48 -9.58 1.46 -6.39
CA HIS A 48 -10.26 1.72 -5.12
C HIS A 48 -11.77 1.50 -5.27
N HIS A 49 -12.43 1.10 -4.18
CA HIS A 49 -13.84 0.68 -4.19
C HIS A 49 -14.74 1.44 -3.22
N GLY A 50 -14.17 2.28 -2.35
CA GLY A 50 -14.94 3.01 -1.33
C GLY A 50 -15.49 4.36 -1.80
N ASP A 51 -14.80 5.05 -2.71
CA ASP A 51 -15.13 6.41 -3.16
C ASP A 51 -15.01 6.51 -4.69
N PRO A 52 -16.11 6.78 -5.42
CA PRO A 52 -16.10 6.97 -6.87
C PRO A 52 -15.19 8.11 -7.37
N LEU A 53 -14.89 9.10 -6.53
CA LEU A 53 -13.99 10.21 -6.86
C LEU A 53 -12.52 9.85 -6.73
N VAL A 54 -12.21 8.71 -6.09
CA VAL A 54 -10.86 8.17 -5.94
C VAL A 54 -10.80 6.87 -6.76
N PRO A 55 -10.39 6.91 -8.04
CA PRO A 55 -10.40 5.72 -8.90
C PRO A 55 -9.34 4.68 -8.49
N SER A 56 -8.25 5.15 -7.88
CA SER A 56 -7.11 4.33 -7.49
C SER A 56 -6.42 4.89 -6.26
N ILE A 57 -5.76 4.00 -5.53
CA ILE A 57 -4.88 4.33 -4.42
C ILE A 57 -3.46 3.87 -4.68
N GLU A 58 -2.52 4.62 -4.14
CA GLU A 58 -1.10 4.30 -4.05
C GLU A 58 -0.75 3.77 -2.68
N VAL A 59 0.06 2.71 -2.62
CA VAL A 59 0.41 2.01 -1.38
C VAL A 59 1.89 1.68 -1.35
N MET A 60 2.54 1.96 -0.22
CA MET A 60 3.88 1.49 0.10
C MET A 60 3.85 0.67 1.39
N MET A 61 4.28 -0.58 1.29
CA MET A 61 4.30 -1.50 2.43
C MET A 61 5.59 -2.30 2.50
N LYS A 62 5.92 -2.79 3.70
CA LYS A 62 7.02 -3.73 3.96
C LYS A 62 6.44 -5.06 4.40
N VAL A 63 7.03 -6.13 3.85
CA VAL A 63 6.71 -7.50 4.25
C VAL A 63 7.79 -7.95 5.21
N ILE A 64 7.40 -8.33 6.43
CA ILE A 64 8.30 -8.84 7.46
C ILE A 64 8.03 -10.35 7.62
N PRO A 65 8.94 -11.22 7.15
CA PRO A 65 8.75 -12.67 7.22
C PRO A 65 8.43 -13.13 8.65
N GLY A 66 7.35 -13.91 8.79
CA GLY A 66 6.92 -14.44 10.10
C GLY A 66 6.25 -13.43 11.04
N GLN A 67 6.22 -12.12 10.72
CA GLN A 67 5.62 -11.10 11.59
C GLN A 67 4.38 -10.43 10.98
N GLY A 68 4.39 -10.13 9.68
CA GLY A 68 3.25 -9.52 9.00
C GLY A 68 3.62 -8.46 7.98
N ILE A 69 2.67 -7.57 7.70
CA ILE A 69 2.77 -6.49 6.72
C ILE A 69 2.61 -5.15 7.42
N VAL A 70 3.50 -4.21 7.13
CA VAL A 70 3.39 -2.82 7.62
C VAL A 70 3.15 -1.89 6.43
N VAL A 71 2.03 -1.17 6.45
CA VAL A 71 1.67 -0.17 5.44
C VAL A 71 2.14 1.20 5.95
N PHE A 72 3.08 1.83 5.25
CA PHE A 72 3.63 3.14 5.65
C PHE A 72 2.98 4.31 4.92
N HIS A 73 2.44 4.03 3.74
CA HIS A 73 1.81 4.99 2.87
C HIS A 73 0.58 4.34 2.24
N VAL A 74 -0.53 5.05 2.31
CA VAL A 74 -1.71 4.82 1.50
C VAL A 74 -2.34 6.16 1.21
N ASN A 75 -2.62 6.44 -0.06
CA ASN A 75 -3.29 7.68 -0.47
C ASN A 75 -4.03 7.49 -1.79
N ALA A 76 -4.87 8.45 -2.18
CA ALA A 76 -5.30 8.57 -3.57
C ALA A 76 -4.09 8.72 -4.49
N GLU A 77 -4.16 8.17 -5.70
CA GLU A 77 -3.04 8.23 -6.65
C GLU A 77 -2.66 9.68 -7.00
N GLN A 78 -1.37 9.99 -6.86
CA GLN A 78 -0.79 11.32 -7.12
C GLN A 78 0.43 11.21 -8.05
N GLY A 79 0.65 12.23 -8.88
CA GLY A 79 1.70 12.21 -9.90
C GLY A 79 3.11 11.92 -9.37
N GLY A 80 3.44 12.37 -8.14
CA GLY A 80 4.78 12.24 -7.57
C GLY A 80 5.09 10.91 -6.89
N PHE A 81 4.13 9.99 -6.77
CA PHE A 81 4.36 8.74 -6.05
C PHE A 81 5.36 7.86 -6.77
N TRP A 82 5.23 7.70 -8.08
CA TRP A 82 6.12 6.84 -8.87
C TRP A 82 7.48 7.46 -9.18
N ASP A 83 7.60 8.78 -9.06
CA ASP A 83 8.83 9.53 -9.38
C ASP A 83 9.91 9.42 -8.30
N LYS A 84 9.51 9.05 -7.08
CA LYS A 84 10.42 8.88 -5.94
C LYS A 84 10.73 7.41 -5.72
N ASP A 85 11.99 7.03 -5.73
CA ASP A 85 12.40 5.69 -5.30
C ASP A 85 12.67 5.62 -3.81
#